data_AF-A0A6A4GBD0-F1
#
_entry.id   AF-A0A6A4GBD0-F1
#
_cell.length_a   1.000
_cell.length_b   1.000
_cell.length_c   1.000
_cell.angle_alpha   90.00
_cell.angle_beta   90.00
_cell.angle_gamma   90.00
#
_symmetry.space_group_name_H-M   'P 1'
#
loop_
_entity.id
_entity.type
_entity.pdbx_description
1 polymer ?
#
loop_
_entity_poly.entity_id
_entity_poly.type
_entity_poly.pdbx_seq_one_letter_code
_entity_poly.pdbx_strand_id
1 'polypeptide(L)' 'RVRRWREQVRLLRAEMSYCLGSLESQAKEWESRATIPQFSGKHADGTAAYAHKQAAVRRIIAGRFRVLWARYLI' A
#
# COMPACT_ATOMS: atom_id res chain seq x y z
N ARG A 1 19.33 -29.31 -0.76
CA ARG A 1 18.83 -28.32 -1.77
C ARG A 1 17.32 -28.08 -1.70
N VAL A 2 16.46 -29.11 -1.70
CA VAL A 2 14.98 -28.96 -1.71
C VAL A 2 14.38 -28.29 -0.46
N ARG A 3 14.93 -28.51 0.74
CA ARG A 3 14.44 -27.87 1.98
C ARG A 3 14.57 -26.34 1.95
N ARG A 4 15.72 -25.84 1.48
CA ARG A 4 15.99 -24.40 1.30
C ARG A 4 15.02 -23.77 0.30
N TRP A 5 14.70 -24.46 -0.80
CA TRP A 5 13.73 -23.97 -1.78
C TRP A 5 12.33 -23.76 -1.18
N ARG A 6 11.82 -24.73 -0.41
CA ARG A 6 10.51 -24.60 0.25
C ARG A 6 10.45 -23.42 1.22
N GLU A 7 11.54 -23.18 1.95
CA GLU A 7 11.66 -22.04 2.85
C GLU A 7 11.67 -20.71 2.09
N GLN A 8 12.43 -20.62 1.00
CA GLN A 8 12.46 -19.42 0.15
C GLN A 8 11.10 -19.10 -0.47
N VAL A 9 10.33 -20.13 -0.87
CA VAL A 9 8.95 -19.93 -1.36
C VAL A 9 8.04 -19.39 -0.26
N ARG A 10 8.18 -19.85 1.00
CA ARG A 10 7.41 -19.33 2.14
C ARG A 10 7.77 -17.89 2.45
N LEU A 11 9.06 -17.56 2.48
CA LEU A 11 9.54 -16.19 2.68
C LEU A 11 9.01 -15.26 1.59
N LEU A 12 9.06 -15.68 0.32
CA LEU A 12 8.53 -14.88 -0.78
C LEU A 12 7.03 -14.58 -0.62
N ARG A 13 6.22 -15.57 -0.18
CA ARG A 13 4.80 -15.34 0.10
C ARG A 13 4.58 -14.38 1.27
N ALA A 14 5.41 -14.47 2.32
CA ALA A 14 5.35 -13.55 3.44
C ALA A 14 5.69 -12.12 3.00
N GLU A 15 6.72 -11.94 2.17
CA GLU A 15 7.09 -10.64 1.59
C GLU A 15 6.00 -10.08 0.68
N MET A 16 5.34 -10.91 -0.13
CA MET A 16 4.19 -10.50 -0.92
C MET A 16 3.07 -9.95 -0.03
N SER A 17 2.69 -10.67 1.04
CA SER A 17 1.70 -10.20 2.00
C SER A 17 2.12 -8.93 2.73
N TYR A 18 3.39 -8.84 3.13
CA TYR A 18 3.95 -7.66 3.78
C TYR A 18 3.92 -6.44 2.85
N CYS A 19 4.28 -6.60 1.58
CA CYS A 19 4.21 -5.54 0.58
C CYS A 19 2.78 -4.99 0.44
N LEU A 20 1.77 -5.86 0.37
CA LEU A 20 0.36 -5.44 0.32
C LEU A 20 -0.06 -4.69 1.59
N GLY A 21 0.34 -5.18 2.76
CA GLY A 21 0.06 -4.53 4.04
C GLY A 21 0.74 -3.16 4.15
N SER A 22 1.98 -3.04 3.69
CA SER A 22 2.74 -1.80 3.67
C SER A 22 2.08 -0.75 2.78
N LEU A 23 1.64 -1.12 1.57
CA LEU A 23 0.91 -0.22 0.68
C LEU A 23 -0.39 0.29 1.28
N GLU A 24 -1.14 -0.57 1.98
CA GLU A 24 -2.38 -0.16 2.67
C GLU A 24 -2.08 0.76 3.86
N SER A 25 -1.04 0.44 4.66
CA SER A 25 -0.59 1.28 5.77
C SER A 25 -0.21 2.68 5.29
N GLN A 26 0.59 2.75 4.22
CA GLN A 26 0.97 4.02 3.60
C GLN A 26 -0.25 4.77 3.03
N ALA A 27 -1.24 4.07 2.46
CA ALA A 27 -2.45 4.73 1.98
C ALA A 27 -3.21 5.43 3.12
N LYS A 28 -3.36 4.76 4.27
CA LYS A 28 -3.97 5.33 5.48
C LYS A 28 -3.15 6.48 6.05
N GLU A 29 -1.82 6.38 6.00
CA GLU A 29 -0.94 7.47 6.40
C GLU A 29 -1.11 8.71 5.50
N TRP A 30 -1.35 8.53 4.21
CA TRP A 30 -1.67 9.66 3.35
C TRP A 30 -3.03 10.26 3.69
N GLU A 31 -4.04 9.44 3.97
CA GLU A 31 -5.37 9.93 4.36
C GLU A 31 -5.33 10.72 5.67
N SER A 32 -4.52 10.32 6.65
CA SER A 32 -4.37 11.08 7.90
C SER A 32 -3.73 12.45 7.68
N ARG A 33 -2.97 12.62 6.59
CA ARG A 33 -2.36 13.90 6.18
C ARG A 33 -3.30 14.78 5.35
N ALA A 34 -4.52 14.32 5.02
CA ALA A 34 -5.47 15.13 4.26
C ALA A 34 -5.93 16.38 5.04
N THR A 35 -5.91 16.30 6.37
CA THR A 35 -6.29 17.40 7.26
C THR A 35 -5.06 17.89 8.00
N ILE A 36 -4.56 19.07 7.62
CA ILE A 36 -3.46 19.75 8.30
C ILE A 36 -4.02 20.99 8.99
N PRO A 37 -4.06 21.06 10.34
CA PRO A 37 -4.69 22.16 11.08
C PRO A 37 -4.15 23.56 10.73
N GLN A 38 -2.91 23.62 10.26
CA GLN A 38 -2.23 24.87 9.91
C GLN A 38 -2.66 25.43 8.54
N PHE A 39 -3.30 24.62 7.69
CA PHE A 39 -3.71 25.04 6.36
C PHE A 39 -5.19 25.39 6.33
N SER A 40 -5.55 26.44 5.61
CA SER A 40 -6.92 26.90 5.46
C SER A 40 -7.24 27.29 4.01
N GLY A 41 -8.54 27.34 3.70
CA GLY A 41 -9.04 27.67 2.37
C GLY A 41 -8.45 26.77 1.28
N LYS A 42 -8.11 27.35 0.14
CA LYS A 42 -7.63 26.63 -1.05
C LYS A 42 -6.37 25.78 -0.80
N HIS A 43 -5.55 26.17 0.17
CA HIS A 43 -4.34 25.40 0.50
C HIS A 43 -4.69 24.08 1.19
N ALA A 44 -5.66 24.11 2.11
CA ALA A 44 -6.20 22.90 2.74
C ALA A 44 -6.83 21.97 1.70
N ASP A 45 -7.64 22.52 0.78
CA ASP A 45 -8.28 21.76 -0.30
C ASP A 45 -7.24 21.07 -1.20
N GLY A 46 -6.18 21.80 -1.57
CA GLY A 46 -5.08 21.27 -2.38
C GLY A 46 -4.32 20.14 -1.67
N THR A 47 -4.02 20.32 -0.39
CA THR A 47 -3.37 19.29 0.43
C THR A 47 -4.25 18.04 0.57
N ALA A 48 -5.53 18.21 0.87
CA ALA A 48 -6.48 17.11 0.98
C ALA A 48 -6.59 16.33 -0.34
N ALA A 49 -6.76 17.04 -1.46
CA ALA A 49 -6.85 16.43 -2.79
C ALA A 49 -5.57 15.64 -3.13
N TYR A 50 -4.39 16.22 -2.84
CA TYR A 50 -3.12 15.54 -3.07
C TYR A 50 -2.95 14.30 -2.19
N ALA A 51 -3.26 14.40 -0.91
CA ALA A 51 -3.22 13.30 0.05
C ALA A 51 -4.11 12.13 -0.40
N HIS A 52 -5.37 12.40 -0.77
CA HIS A 52 -6.27 11.37 -1.28
C HIS A 52 -5.78 10.77 -2.60
N LYS A 53 -5.19 11.56 -3.50
CA LYS A 53 -4.57 11.04 -4.72
C LYS A 53 -3.42 10.07 -4.40
N GLN A 54 -2.57 10.40 -3.43
CA GLN A 54 -1.47 9.54 -3.01
C GLN A 54 -1.94 8.23 -2.37
N ALA A 55 -3.01 8.27 -1.58
CA ALA A 55 -3.65 7.08 -1.03
C ALA A 55 -4.23 6.19 -2.14
N ALA A 56 -4.95 6.80 -3.10
CA ALA A 56 -5.55 6.10 -4.23
C ALA A 56 -4.50 5.37 -5.08
N VAL A 57 -3.38 6.02 -5.41
CA VAL A 57 -2.28 5.39 -6.17
C VAL A 57 -1.76 4.13 -5.47
N ARG A 58 -1.54 4.19 -4.16
CA ARG A 58 -1.06 3.03 -3.38
C ARG A 58 -2.05 1.88 -3.39
N ARG A 59 -3.35 2.18 -3.24
CA ARG A 59 -4.41 1.16 -3.33
C ARG A 59 -4.52 0.56 -4.73
N ILE A 60 -4.32 1.34 -5.79
CA ILE A 60 -4.27 0.83 -7.17
C ILE A 60 -3.08 -0.11 -7.36
N ILE A 61 -1.90 0.26 -6.88
CA ILE A 61 -0.70 -0.60 -6.93
C ILE A 61 -0.95 -1.90 -6.15
N ALA A 62 -1.48 -1.80 -4.93
CA ALA A 62 -1.83 -2.96 -4.11
C ALA A 62 -2.86 -3.86 -4.80
N GLY A 63 -3.87 -3.28 -5.47
CA GLY A 63 -4.84 -4.01 -6.26
C GLY A 63 -4.20 -4.78 -7.41
N ARG A 64 -3.27 -4.16 -8.14
CA ARG A 64 -2.52 -4.84 -9.21
C ARG A 64 -1.68 -6.00 -8.67
N PHE A 65 -1.01 -5.82 -7.54
CA PHE A 65 -0.23 -6.88 -6.90
C PHE A 65 -1.12 -8.01 -6.37
N ARG A 66 -2.30 -7.73 -5.79
CA ARG A 66 -3.27 -8.75 -5.41
C ARG A 66 -3.68 -9.62 -6.59
N VAL A 67 -3.97 -9.02 -7.74
CA VAL A 67 -4.30 -9.77 -8.96
C VAL A 67 -3.11 -10.61 -9.43
N LEU A 68 -1.92 -10.02 -9.49
CA LEU A 68 -0.70 -10.69 -9.95
C LEU A 68 -0.31 -11.88 -9.06
N TRP A 69 -0.53 -11.76 -7.74
CA TRP A 69 -0.12 -12.75 -6.75
C TRP A 69 -1.25 -13.67 -6.28
N ALA A 70 -2.47 -13.53 -6.81
CA ALA A 70 -3.63 -14.30 -6.39
C ALA A 70 -3.34 -15.81 -6.33
N ARG A 71 -2.70 -16.37 -7.36
CA ARG A 71 -2.34 -17.81 -7.43
C ARG A 71 -1.29 -18.27 -6.42
N TYR A 72 -0.61 -17.35 -5.74
CA TYR A 72 0.52 -17.65 -4.84
C TYR A 72 0.21 -17.37 -3.37
N LEU A 73 -0.82 -16.56 -3.11
CA LEU A 73 -1.27 -16.16 -1.77
C LEU A 73 -2.49 -16.96 -1.27
N ILE A 74 -3.07 -17.83 -2.11
CA ILE A 74 -4.07 -18.84 -1.74
C ILE A 74 -3.38 -20.09 -1.19
#